data_AF-A0A4T0UV82-F1
#
_entry.id   AF-A0A4T0UV82-F1
#
_cell.length_a   1.000
_cell.length_b   1.000
_cell.length_c   1.000
_cell.angle_alpha   90.00
_cell.angle_beta   90.00
_cell.angle_gamma   90.00
#
_symmetry.space_group_name_H-M   'P 1'
#
loop_
_entity.id
_entity.type
_entity.pdbx_description
1 polymer ?
#
loop_
_entity_poly.entity_id
_entity_poly.type
_entity_poly.pdbx_seq_one_letter_code
_entity_poly.pdbx_strand_id
1 'polypeptide(L)'
;MVTEQARGAPLKPLEDTTPLNGAAVDVPVRVGWLLRMARLTAGDGSASRLSDMVERLGVEGLATSSSSLHRLETGVVRDGGLVDAYERVLRLPPASLRSAIDVMCRTFAYAPADRDPGDPVTTVEEMQRLHAPVLAGTADGAEWLAWARALALPGNIGLPRDLALELVGRLLSEAGRAVGRGYAARYDALTLLRRSAYGGIVLEAVRRMIADPHVQVVNDPLSIVGQAVDPQAAAWALDLLDDQRPWVVQGACLTLETMAEVSGDRGFWTPHVERLAKAYNEARPGTGPWRWLSHLLRLLPSADLQRIRGRLAHAPSPTVSTPDPGNRSGNLAWNACEHQSHVVCDRLTLPPQPLLTRLIWEIIAGGPESRALTAAFLCTSIEPLRAAVADAVAEIAVTSPDPAVRERAGRRLVGLVDVRVPTALAAWRDDQGDRHRLGLLVSGIVGDHIPDDVLLAAVETPASARAATYAAGMADHPLLHTLARSQDPDVAGAARWWLGQGARVRDV
;
A
#
# COMPACT_ATOMS: atom_id res chain seq x y z
N MET A 1 -28.07 -29.34 8.45
CA MET A 1 -28.40 -29.42 7.02
C MET A 1 -27.14 -29.82 6.29
N VAL A 2 -27.19 -30.93 5.57
CA VAL A 2 -26.05 -31.46 4.80
C VAL A 2 -25.89 -30.59 3.57
N THR A 3 -24.81 -29.81 3.52
CA THR A 3 -24.44 -29.00 2.36
C THR A 3 -24.13 -29.92 1.19
N GLU A 4 -24.88 -29.75 0.11
CA GLU A 4 -24.67 -30.41 -1.16
C GLU A 4 -23.27 -30.06 -1.66
N GLN A 5 -22.31 -30.97 -1.46
CA GLN A 5 -20.95 -30.82 -1.97
C GLN A 5 -21.03 -30.64 -3.48
N ALA A 6 -20.67 -29.46 -3.97
CA ALA A 6 -20.59 -29.15 -5.39
C ALA A 6 -19.77 -30.22 -6.10
N ARG A 7 -20.42 -30.99 -6.99
CA ARG A 7 -19.75 -31.99 -7.84
C ARG A 7 -18.74 -31.30 -8.75
N GLY A 8 -17.47 -31.36 -8.37
CA GLY A 8 -16.30 -30.90 -9.11
C GLY A 8 -15.03 -31.29 -8.35
N ALA A 9 -13.91 -31.49 -9.04
CA ALA A 9 -12.63 -31.72 -8.37
C ALA A 9 -12.34 -30.53 -7.42
N PRO A 10 -11.83 -30.78 -6.20
CA PRO A 10 -11.53 -29.70 -5.26
C PRO A 10 -10.58 -28.68 -5.90
N LEU A 11 -10.89 -27.40 -5.73
CA LEU A 11 -10.06 -26.32 -6.25
C LEU A 11 -8.65 -26.43 -5.64
N LYS A 12 -7.65 -26.70 -6.48
CA LYS A 12 -6.26 -26.72 -6.05
C LYS A 12 -5.91 -25.34 -5.46
N PRO A 13 -5.44 -25.27 -4.20
CA PRO A 13 -4.97 -24.03 -3.61
C PRO A 13 -3.87 -23.40 -4.46
N LEU A 14 -3.90 -22.07 -4.59
CA LEU A 14 -2.81 -21.32 -5.19
C LEU A 14 -1.76 -21.05 -4.11
N GLU A 15 -0.50 -21.29 -4.45
CA GLU A 15 0.63 -21.10 -3.55
C GLU A 15 1.76 -20.39 -4.29
N ASP A 16 2.25 -19.31 -3.69
CA ASP A 16 3.51 -18.69 -4.09
C ASP A 16 4.66 -19.48 -3.46
N THR A 17 5.30 -20.31 -4.27
CA THR A 17 6.39 -21.21 -3.83
C THR A 17 7.76 -20.53 -3.82
N THR A 18 7.85 -19.24 -4.18
CA THR A 18 9.11 -18.50 -4.11
C THR A 18 9.62 -18.41 -2.66
N PRO A 19 10.95 -18.38 -2.44
CA PRO A 19 11.51 -18.29 -1.10
C PRO A 19 11.02 -17.03 -0.35
N LEU A 20 10.79 -17.14 0.96
CA LEU A 20 10.32 -16.03 1.82
C LEU A 20 11.30 -14.86 1.87
N ASN A 21 12.59 -15.15 1.89
CA ASN A 21 13.71 -14.21 1.76
C ASN A 21 14.24 -14.09 0.32
N GLY A 22 13.52 -14.64 -0.67
CA GLY A 22 13.95 -14.62 -2.06
C GLY A 22 13.91 -13.22 -2.66
N ALA A 23 14.59 -13.01 -3.78
CA ALA A 23 14.58 -11.75 -4.52
C ALA A 23 13.29 -11.51 -5.34
N ALA A 24 12.42 -12.52 -5.45
CA ALA A 24 11.21 -12.45 -6.25
C ALA A 24 10.00 -13.03 -5.50
N VAL A 25 8.83 -12.74 -6.04
CA VAL A 25 7.51 -13.27 -5.70
C VAL A 25 6.80 -13.77 -6.96
N ASP A 26 5.87 -14.71 -6.83
CA ASP A 26 5.06 -15.19 -7.97
C ASP A 26 3.90 -14.23 -8.25
N VAL A 27 4.18 -13.19 -9.06
CA VAL A 27 3.19 -12.17 -9.45
C VAL A 27 1.99 -12.77 -10.18
N PRO A 28 2.15 -13.64 -11.21
CA PRO A 28 1.03 -14.36 -11.82
C PRO A 28 0.09 -15.02 -10.82
N VAL A 29 0.62 -15.86 -9.92
CA VAL A 29 -0.20 -16.61 -8.96
C VAL A 29 -0.99 -15.67 -8.03
N ARG A 30 -0.39 -14.55 -7.63
CA ARG A 30 -1.05 -13.52 -6.80
C ARG A 30 -2.20 -12.83 -7.51
N VAL A 31 -2.03 -12.47 -8.79
CA VAL A 31 -3.11 -11.91 -9.63
C VAL A 31 -4.26 -12.92 -9.73
N GLY A 32 -3.94 -14.17 -10.08
CA GLY A 32 -4.95 -15.21 -10.21
C GLY A 32 -5.69 -15.50 -8.90
N TRP A 33 -4.97 -15.46 -7.77
CA TRP A 33 -5.56 -15.61 -6.45
C TRP A 33 -6.53 -14.49 -6.11
N LEU A 34 -6.17 -13.23 -6.36
CA LEU A 34 -7.07 -12.11 -6.09
C LEU A 34 -8.39 -12.27 -6.85
N LEU A 35 -8.33 -12.58 -8.16
CA LEU A 35 -9.53 -12.76 -8.99
C LEU A 35 -10.38 -13.94 -8.52
N ARG A 36 -9.72 -15.04 -8.14
CA ARG A 36 -10.41 -16.20 -7.55
C ARG A 36 -11.07 -15.84 -6.21
N MET A 37 -10.40 -15.08 -5.34
CA MET A 37 -10.97 -14.65 -4.07
C MET A 37 -12.14 -13.70 -4.26
N ALA A 38 -12.05 -12.77 -5.20
CA ALA A 38 -13.16 -11.87 -5.54
C ALA A 38 -14.41 -12.68 -5.91
N ARG A 39 -14.25 -13.70 -6.75
CA ARG A 39 -15.34 -14.58 -7.16
C ARG A 39 -15.86 -15.47 -6.02
N LEU A 40 -14.99 -16.07 -5.23
CA LEU A 40 -15.37 -17.00 -4.15
C LEU A 40 -15.99 -16.29 -2.93
N THR A 41 -15.71 -15.01 -2.73
CA THR A 41 -16.24 -14.21 -1.62
C THR A 41 -17.36 -13.25 -2.04
N ALA A 42 -17.80 -13.33 -3.30
CA ALA A 42 -18.95 -12.56 -3.76
C ALA A 42 -20.21 -12.97 -2.97
N GLY A 43 -20.85 -11.98 -2.35
CA GLY A 43 -21.81 -12.16 -1.24
C GLY A 43 -23.11 -12.91 -1.56
N ASP A 44 -23.36 -13.31 -2.81
CA ASP A 44 -24.54 -14.07 -3.22
C ASP A 44 -24.24 -15.55 -3.54
N GLY A 45 -22.97 -15.99 -3.44
CA GLY A 45 -22.52 -17.37 -3.70
C GLY A 45 -22.73 -17.87 -5.15
N SER A 46 -23.29 -17.01 -6.00
CA SER A 46 -23.88 -17.39 -7.29
C SER A 46 -22.89 -17.31 -8.46
N ALA A 47 -21.66 -16.88 -8.19
CA ALA A 47 -20.51 -16.99 -9.08
C ALA A 47 -19.47 -18.01 -8.56
N SER A 48 -19.85 -18.86 -7.60
CA SER A 48 -18.91 -19.83 -6.97
C SER A 48 -18.30 -20.84 -7.95
N ARG A 49 -18.92 -21.06 -9.12
CA ARG A 49 -18.36 -21.84 -10.23
C ARG A 49 -17.94 -20.94 -11.40
N LEU A 50 -16.94 -21.39 -12.15
CA LEU A 50 -16.50 -20.68 -13.36
C LEU A 50 -17.58 -20.62 -14.44
N SER A 51 -18.42 -21.66 -14.56
CA SER A 51 -19.56 -21.67 -15.50
C SER A 51 -20.51 -20.50 -15.26
N ASP A 52 -20.79 -20.23 -13.99
CA ASP A 52 -21.74 -19.20 -13.58
C ASP A 52 -21.16 -17.81 -13.88
N MET A 53 -19.84 -17.66 -13.73
CA MET A 53 -19.12 -16.45 -14.13
C MET A 53 -19.11 -16.23 -15.65
N VAL A 54 -18.95 -17.29 -16.44
CA VAL A 54 -19.04 -17.23 -17.92
C VAL A 54 -20.43 -16.77 -18.35
N GLU A 55 -21.49 -17.33 -17.75
CA GLU A 55 -22.87 -16.95 -18.06
C GLU A 55 -23.13 -15.47 -17.78
N ARG A 56 -22.68 -14.98 -16.61
CA ARG A 56 -22.82 -13.56 -16.23
C ARG A 56 -22.05 -12.61 -17.14
N LEU A 57 -20.81 -12.97 -17.49
CA LEU A 57 -20.03 -12.19 -18.45
C LEU A 57 -20.69 -12.19 -19.83
N GLY A 58 -21.33 -13.29 -20.22
CA GLY A 58 -22.11 -13.38 -21.46
C GLY A 58 -23.31 -12.42 -21.49
N VAL A 59 -24.00 -12.23 -20.35
CA VAL A 59 -25.10 -11.24 -20.22
C VAL A 59 -24.60 -9.81 -20.44
N GLU A 60 -23.37 -9.51 -20.02
CA GLU A 60 -22.68 -8.23 -20.24
C GLU A 60 -22.05 -8.12 -21.64
N GLY A 61 -22.32 -9.06 -22.55
CA GLY A 61 -21.84 -9.06 -23.92
C GLY A 61 -20.40 -9.54 -24.11
N LEU A 62 -19.77 -10.11 -23.09
CA LEU A 62 -18.40 -10.62 -23.14
C LEU A 62 -18.36 -12.11 -23.42
N ALA A 63 -17.92 -12.48 -24.62
CA ALA A 63 -17.72 -13.86 -25.01
C ALA A 63 -16.44 -14.44 -24.38
N THR A 64 -16.58 -15.39 -23.45
CA THR A 64 -15.45 -16.07 -22.79
C THR A 64 -15.76 -17.55 -22.51
N SER A 65 -14.82 -18.28 -21.91
CA SER A 65 -14.97 -19.69 -21.56
C SER A 65 -14.41 -20.00 -20.17
N SER A 66 -14.87 -21.10 -19.55
CA SER A 66 -14.35 -21.54 -18.25
C SER A 66 -12.84 -21.82 -18.29
N SER A 67 -12.31 -22.24 -19.45
CA SER A 67 -10.87 -22.44 -19.65
C SER A 67 -10.12 -21.10 -19.64
N SER A 68 -10.65 -20.09 -20.31
CA SER A 68 -10.10 -18.72 -20.30
C SER A 68 -10.09 -18.13 -18.89
N LEU A 69 -11.21 -18.24 -18.18
CA LEU A 69 -11.33 -17.76 -16.80
C LEU A 69 -10.43 -18.55 -15.84
N HIS A 70 -10.27 -19.86 -16.04
CA HIS A 70 -9.33 -20.67 -15.25
C HIS A 70 -7.88 -20.20 -15.43
N ARG A 71 -7.47 -19.89 -16.66
CA ARG A 71 -6.13 -19.34 -16.95
C ARG A 71 -5.92 -17.98 -16.31
N LEU A 72 -6.96 -17.12 -16.32
CA LEU A 72 -6.94 -15.84 -15.63
C LEU A 72 -6.80 -16.04 -14.09
N GLU A 73 -7.64 -16.88 -13.49
CA GLU A 73 -7.64 -17.22 -12.06
C GLU A 73 -6.50 -18.15 -11.61
N THR A 74 -5.57 -18.47 -12.50
CA THR A 74 -4.31 -19.15 -12.18
C THR A 74 -3.09 -18.29 -12.53
N GLY A 75 -3.31 -17.06 -13.01
CA GLY A 75 -2.24 -16.12 -13.36
C GLY A 75 -1.58 -16.36 -14.71
N VAL A 76 -1.95 -17.43 -15.43
CA VAL A 76 -1.38 -17.78 -16.74
C VAL A 76 -1.58 -16.66 -17.75
N VAL A 77 -2.64 -15.88 -17.59
CA VAL A 77 -2.96 -14.73 -18.43
C VAL A 77 -3.34 -13.55 -17.53
N ARG A 78 -2.96 -12.34 -17.94
CA ARG A 78 -3.48 -11.08 -17.44
C ARG A 78 -4.24 -10.38 -18.57
N ASP A 79 -5.43 -9.91 -18.25
CA ASP A 79 -6.36 -9.29 -19.20
C ASP A 79 -7.19 -8.24 -18.45
N GLY A 80 -6.85 -6.97 -18.66
CA GLY A 80 -7.44 -5.85 -17.94
C GLY A 80 -8.92 -5.66 -18.23
N GLY A 81 -9.36 -5.84 -19.47
CA GLY A 81 -10.78 -5.78 -19.84
C GLY A 81 -11.61 -6.83 -19.10
N LEU A 82 -11.09 -8.05 -18.95
CA LEU A 82 -11.74 -9.09 -18.12
C LEU A 82 -11.71 -8.76 -16.62
N VAL A 83 -10.66 -8.12 -16.10
CA VAL A 83 -10.63 -7.67 -14.70
C VAL A 83 -11.71 -6.62 -14.45
N ASP A 84 -11.83 -5.63 -15.33
CA ASP A 84 -12.84 -4.58 -15.23
C ASP A 84 -14.26 -5.18 -15.35
N ALA A 85 -14.42 -6.25 -16.15
CA ALA A 85 -15.66 -7.01 -16.23
C ALA A 85 -15.98 -7.83 -14.97
N TYR A 86 -14.96 -8.41 -14.31
CA TYR A 86 -15.11 -9.05 -13.01
C TYR A 86 -15.68 -8.07 -11.99
N GLU A 87 -15.15 -6.84 -11.94
CA GLU A 87 -15.66 -5.81 -11.04
C GLU A 87 -17.14 -5.52 -11.29
N ARG A 88 -17.55 -5.31 -12.55
CA ARG A 88 -18.96 -5.08 -12.91
C ARG A 88 -19.87 -6.25 -12.54
N VAL A 89 -19.53 -7.46 -12.97
CA VAL A 89 -20.36 -8.67 -12.76
C VAL A 89 -20.49 -9.02 -11.28
N LEU A 90 -19.41 -8.86 -10.51
CA LEU A 90 -19.40 -9.12 -9.07
C LEU A 90 -19.90 -7.92 -8.25
N ARG A 91 -20.29 -6.82 -8.91
CA ARG A 91 -20.74 -5.56 -8.31
C ARG A 91 -19.73 -4.99 -7.32
N LEU A 92 -18.44 -5.16 -7.64
CA LEU A 92 -17.37 -4.51 -6.92
C LEU A 92 -17.28 -3.05 -7.39
N PRO A 93 -16.87 -2.13 -6.50
CA PRO A 93 -16.59 -0.77 -6.91
C PRO A 93 -15.52 -0.75 -8.01
N PRO A 94 -15.65 0.12 -9.02
CA PRO A 94 -14.65 0.23 -10.08
C PRO A 94 -13.24 0.42 -9.54
N ALA A 95 -12.26 -0.15 -10.21
CA ALA A 95 -10.84 -0.09 -9.90
C ALA A 95 -10.40 -0.81 -8.61
N SER A 96 -11.29 -1.51 -7.89
CA SER A 96 -10.94 -2.22 -6.64
C SER A 96 -9.95 -3.36 -6.87
N LEU A 97 -10.16 -4.19 -7.89
CA LEU A 97 -9.26 -5.26 -8.28
C LEU A 97 -8.16 -4.73 -9.21
N ARG A 98 -8.57 -3.90 -10.17
CA ARG A 98 -7.68 -3.45 -11.24
C ARG A 98 -6.49 -2.66 -10.70
N SER A 99 -6.70 -1.75 -9.76
CA SER A 99 -5.61 -0.94 -9.20
C SER A 99 -4.57 -1.79 -8.46
N ALA A 100 -5.02 -2.76 -7.65
CA ALA A 100 -4.11 -3.62 -6.91
C ALA A 100 -3.27 -4.52 -7.82
N ILE A 101 -3.88 -5.07 -8.88
CA ILE A 101 -3.20 -5.86 -9.90
C ILE A 101 -2.18 -5.00 -10.63
N ASP A 102 -2.60 -3.84 -11.11
CA ASP A 102 -1.78 -2.94 -11.90
C ASP A 102 -0.59 -2.39 -11.09
N VAL A 103 -0.78 -2.00 -9.83
CA VAL A 103 0.30 -1.56 -8.94
C VAL A 103 1.30 -2.68 -8.70
N MET A 104 0.83 -3.91 -8.42
CA MET A 104 1.72 -5.05 -8.26
C MET A 104 2.52 -5.32 -9.54
N CYS A 105 1.85 -5.37 -10.69
CA CYS A 105 2.51 -5.62 -11.96
C CYS A 105 3.46 -4.50 -12.40
N ARG A 106 3.22 -3.25 -11.98
CA ARG A 106 4.16 -2.14 -12.22
C ARG A 106 5.36 -2.17 -11.28
N THR A 107 5.18 -2.65 -10.06
CA THR A 107 6.24 -2.71 -9.04
C THR A 107 7.29 -3.77 -9.38
N PHE A 108 6.88 -4.93 -9.91
CA PHE A 108 7.79 -6.03 -10.22
C PHE A 108 8.07 -6.11 -11.73
N ALA A 109 9.31 -5.84 -12.14
CA ALA A 109 9.70 -5.75 -13.56
C ALA A 109 9.44 -7.01 -14.41
N TYR A 110 9.32 -8.18 -13.78
CA TYR A 110 9.08 -9.48 -14.43
C TYR A 110 7.59 -9.88 -14.46
N ALA A 111 6.69 -8.98 -14.07
CA ALA A 111 5.25 -9.24 -14.08
C ALA A 111 4.69 -9.48 -15.50
N PRO A 112 3.58 -10.24 -15.62
CA PRO A 112 2.95 -10.46 -16.92
C PRO A 112 2.41 -9.15 -17.51
N ALA A 113 2.64 -8.97 -18.81
CA ALA A 113 2.05 -7.89 -19.58
C ALA A 113 0.51 -8.01 -19.60
N ASP A 114 -0.16 -6.86 -19.58
CA ASP A 114 -1.60 -6.80 -19.78
C ASP A 114 -1.94 -7.01 -21.25
N ARG A 115 -2.82 -7.95 -21.57
CA ARG A 115 -3.28 -8.19 -22.94
C ARG A 115 -4.32 -7.19 -23.41
N ASP A 116 -5.03 -6.60 -22.46
CA ASP A 116 -6.07 -5.61 -22.72
C ASP A 116 -5.96 -4.47 -21.70
N PRO A 117 -4.97 -3.58 -21.88
CA PRO A 117 -4.77 -2.43 -20.99
C PRO A 117 -5.90 -1.40 -21.09
N GLY A 118 -6.81 -1.51 -22.07
CA GLY A 118 -7.85 -0.54 -22.39
C GLY A 118 -7.53 0.27 -23.66
N ASP A 119 -8.59 0.78 -24.29
CA ASP A 119 -8.50 1.55 -25.52
C ASP A 119 -8.01 2.99 -25.28
N PRO A 120 -7.27 3.58 -26.25
CA PRO A 120 -6.90 4.98 -26.17
C PRO A 120 -8.10 5.90 -26.32
N VAL A 121 -8.11 6.98 -25.53
CA VAL A 121 -9.05 8.09 -25.71
C VAL A 121 -8.76 8.81 -27.02
N THR A 122 -9.70 8.76 -27.96
CA THR A 122 -9.51 9.25 -29.34
C THR A 122 -10.33 10.49 -29.67
N THR A 123 -11.23 10.92 -28.78
CA THR A 123 -12.14 12.05 -29.00
C THR A 123 -12.01 13.12 -27.91
N VAL A 124 -12.26 14.38 -28.28
CA VAL A 124 -12.24 15.51 -27.34
C VAL A 124 -13.38 15.37 -26.33
N GLU A 125 -14.55 14.89 -26.76
CA GLU A 125 -15.72 14.68 -25.93
C GLU A 125 -15.45 13.65 -24.83
N GLU A 126 -14.74 12.57 -25.15
CA GLU A 126 -14.33 11.58 -24.16
C GLU A 126 -13.32 12.14 -23.16
N MET A 127 -12.32 12.87 -23.65
CA MET A 127 -11.36 13.53 -22.77
C MET A 127 -12.02 14.58 -21.86
N GLN A 128 -13.00 15.33 -22.38
CA GLN A 128 -13.78 16.28 -21.60
C GLN A 128 -14.58 15.60 -20.49
N ARG A 129 -15.18 14.41 -20.75
CA ARG A 129 -15.86 13.62 -19.71
C ARG A 129 -14.93 13.22 -18.58
N LEU A 130 -13.69 12.81 -18.91
CA LEU A 130 -12.69 12.44 -17.91
C LEU A 130 -12.15 13.65 -17.12
N HIS A 131 -12.08 14.83 -17.75
CA HIS A 131 -11.68 16.06 -17.05
C HIS A 131 -12.75 16.60 -16.11
N ALA A 132 -14.03 16.44 -16.43
CA ALA A 132 -15.13 17.08 -15.70
C ALA A 132 -15.11 16.83 -14.17
N PRO A 133 -15.08 15.57 -13.65
CA PRO A 133 -15.07 15.32 -12.21
C PRO A 133 -13.77 15.79 -11.54
N VAL A 134 -12.63 15.65 -12.23
CA VAL A 134 -11.32 16.08 -11.74
C VAL A 134 -11.25 17.59 -11.59
N LEU A 135 -11.71 18.35 -12.60
CA LEU A 135 -11.73 19.81 -12.54
C LEU A 135 -12.73 20.31 -11.49
N ALA A 136 -13.90 19.66 -11.37
CA ALA A 136 -14.91 19.99 -10.37
C ALA A 136 -14.48 19.66 -8.93
N GLY A 137 -13.43 18.84 -8.74
CA GLY A 137 -12.99 18.39 -7.42
C GLY A 137 -13.95 17.39 -6.78
N THR A 138 -14.67 16.64 -7.59
CA THR A 138 -15.62 15.60 -7.15
C THR A 138 -15.17 14.20 -7.53
N ALA A 139 -13.97 14.05 -8.10
CA ALA A 139 -13.46 12.78 -8.59
C ALA A 139 -13.24 11.76 -7.46
N ASP A 140 -13.83 10.58 -7.61
CA ASP A 140 -13.49 9.42 -6.80
C ASP A 140 -12.16 8.77 -7.26
N GLY A 141 -11.73 7.71 -6.56
CA GLY A 141 -10.48 7.03 -6.90
C GLY A 141 -10.47 6.40 -8.29
N ALA A 142 -11.60 5.87 -8.76
CA ALA A 142 -11.72 5.24 -10.07
C ALA A 142 -11.72 6.28 -11.19
N GLU A 143 -12.36 7.42 -10.98
CA GLU A 143 -12.36 8.55 -11.91
C GLU A 143 -10.95 9.15 -12.04
N TRP A 144 -10.21 9.27 -10.93
CA TRP A 144 -8.80 9.65 -10.96
C TRP A 144 -7.94 8.67 -11.77
N LEU A 145 -8.15 7.37 -11.59
CA LEU A 145 -7.42 6.35 -12.35
C LEU A 145 -7.76 6.38 -13.84
N ALA A 146 -9.04 6.51 -14.20
CA ALA A 146 -9.47 6.61 -15.59
C ALA A 146 -8.86 7.84 -16.28
N TRP A 147 -8.86 8.99 -15.58
CA TRP A 147 -8.21 10.21 -16.05
C TRP A 147 -6.69 10.03 -16.23
N ALA A 148 -6.01 9.44 -15.25
CA ALA A 148 -4.58 9.19 -15.31
C ALA A 148 -4.20 8.23 -16.46
N ARG A 149 -5.02 7.20 -16.72
CA ARG A 149 -4.85 6.28 -17.86
C ARG A 149 -4.92 7.01 -19.18
N ALA A 150 -5.94 7.84 -19.36
CA ALA A 150 -6.05 8.66 -20.55
C ALA A 150 -4.85 9.59 -20.70
N LEU A 151 -4.34 10.21 -19.64
CA LEU A 151 -3.17 11.11 -19.77
C LEU A 151 -1.84 10.39 -19.98
N ALA A 152 -1.68 9.18 -19.46
CA ALA A 152 -0.41 8.47 -19.47
C ALA A 152 -0.10 7.78 -20.81
N LEU A 153 -1.11 7.61 -21.68
CA LEU A 153 -0.92 6.98 -22.97
C LEU A 153 -0.08 7.85 -23.92
N PRO A 154 0.87 7.24 -24.68
CA PRO A 154 1.64 7.97 -25.68
C PRO A 154 0.74 8.61 -26.74
N GLY A 155 1.00 9.88 -27.08
CA GLY A 155 0.31 10.60 -28.15
C GLY A 155 -1.02 11.27 -27.76
N ASN A 156 -1.44 11.17 -26.50
CA ASN A 156 -2.67 11.81 -26.04
C ASN A 156 -2.53 13.34 -25.87
N ILE A 157 -3.67 14.04 -25.95
CA ILE A 157 -3.75 15.50 -25.82
C ILE A 157 -3.24 15.90 -24.43
N GLY A 158 -2.12 16.62 -24.42
CA GLY A 158 -1.48 17.07 -23.19
C GLY A 158 -2.27 18.18 -22.49
N LEU A 159 -2.16 18.25 -21.17
CA LEU A 159 -2.61 19.37 -20.37
C LEU A 159 -1.53 20.47 -20.33
N PRO A 160 -1.93 21.75 -20.24
CA PRO A 160 -1.00 22.81 -19.85
C PRO A 160 -0.29 22.44 -18.54
N ARG A 161 1.03 22.64 -18.49
CA ARG A 161 1.87 22.21 -17.37
C ARG A 161 1.36 22.68 -16.02
N ASP A 162 0.94 23.95 -15.92
CA ASP A 162 0.51 24.53 -14.65
C ASP A 162 -0.79 23.91 -14.14
N LEU A 163 -1.75 23.66 -15.04
CA LEU A 163 -2.96 22.92 -14.71
C LEU A 163 -2.63 21.47 -14.30
N ALA A 164 -1.76 20.78 -15.05
CA ALA A 164 -1.34 19.43 -14.71
C ALA A 164 -0.69 19.36 -13.32
N LEU A 165 0.15 20.35 -12.98
CA LEU A 165 0.82 20.43 -11.69
C LEU A 165 -0.17 20.69 -10.54
N GLU A 166 -1.18 21.53 -10.75
CA GLU A 166 -2.27 21.75 -9.80
C GLU A 166 -3.07 20.46 -9.56
N LEU A 167 -3.50 19.78 -10.63
CA LEU A 167 -4.27 18.54 -10.56
C LEU A 167 -3.48 17.41 -9.88
N VAL A 168 -2.21 17.25 -10.24
CA VAL A 168 -1.32 16.29 -9.60
C VAL A 168 -1.11 16.62 -8.11
N GLY A 169 -0.96 17.91 -7.76
CA GLY A 169 -0.86 18.35 -6.37
C GLY A 169 -2.11 17.99 -5.54
N ARG A 170 -3.30 18.19 -6.11
CA ARG A 170 -4.57 17.78 -5.49
C ARG A 170 -4.67 16.27 -5.34
N LEU A 171 -4.42 15.50 -6.41
CA LEU A 171 -4.42 14.04 -6.36
C LEU A 171 -3.42 13.51 -5.32
N LEU A 172 -2.23 14.13 -5.21
CA LEU A 172 -1.24 13.77 -4.19
C LEU A 172 -1.74 14.03 -2.76
N SER A 173 -2.38 15.18 -2.54
CA SER A 173 -3.00 15.52 -1.25
C SER A 173 -4.11 14.54 -0.88
N GLU A 174 -4.97 14.19 -1.85
CA GLU A 174 -6.03 13.21 -1.65
C GLU A 174 -5.46 11.81 -1.38
N ALA A 175 -4.48 11.36 -2.16
CA ALA A 175 -3.87 10.04 -2.00
C ALA A 175 -3.27 9.83 -0.61
N GLY A 176 -2.56 10.85 -0.06
CA GLY A 176 -1.99 10.78 1.28
C GLY A 176 -3.02 10.77 2.43
N ARG A 177 -4.29 11.06 2.14
CA ARG A 177 -5.41 11.07 3.09
C ARG A 177 -6.50 10.05 2.74
N ALA A 178 -6.35 9.35 1.63
CA ALA A 178 -7.33 8.38 1.15
C ALA A 178 -7.29 7.14 2.02
N VAL A 179 -8.46 6.57 2.29
CA VAL A 179 -8.60 5.34 3.07
C VAL A 179 -9.43 4.31 2.31
N GLY A 180 -9.32 3.05 2.70
CA GLY A 180 -10.08 1.97 2.08
C GLY A 180 -9.76 1.78 0.59
N ARG A 181 -10.80 1.53 -0.21
CA ARG A 181 -10.66 1.20 -1.64
C ARG A 181 -10.09 2.34 -2.49
N GLY A 182 -10.47 3.59 -2.18
CA GLY A 182 -10.08 4.77 -2.95
C GLY A 182 -8.59 5.10 -2.85
N TYR A 183 -7.90 4.56 -1.84
CA TYR A 183 -6.47 4.71 -1.67
C TYR A 183 -5.68 4.04 -2.80
N ALA A 184 -5.98 2.77 -3.11
CA ALA A 184 -5.24 2.01 -4.13
C ALA A 184 -5.38 2.63 -5.52
N ALA A 185 -6.57 3.13 -5.88
CA ALA A 185 -6.83 3.74 -7.18
C ALA A 185 -6.14 5.10 -7.36
N ARG A 186 -6.13 5.96 -6.33
CA ARG A 186 -5.37 7.23 -6.35
C ARG A 186 -3.86 6.99 -6.36
N TYR A 187 -3.39 6.01 -5.59
CA TYR A 187 -1.99 5.60 -5.63
C TYR A 187 -1.61 5.12 -7.03
N ASP A 188 -2.42 4.24 -7.64
CA ASP A 188 -2.23 3.76 -9.02
C ASP A 188 -2.15 4.94 -10.00
N ALA A 189 -3.13 5.83 -9.98
CA ALA A 189 -3.19 7.01 -10.83
C ALA A 189 -1.87 7.82 -10.78
N LEU A 190 -1.35 8.08 -9.57
CA LEU A 190 -0.07 8.77 -9.39
C LEU A 190 1.13 7.96 -9.89
N THR A 191 1.17 6.64 -9.67
CA THR A 191 2.23 5.78 -10.22
C THR A 191 2.24 5.77 -11.74
N LEU A 192 1.06 5.83 -12.36
CA LEU A 192 0.89 5.83 -13.80
C LEU A 192 1.36 7.15 -14.41
N LEU A 193 0.97 8.29 -13.81
CA LEU A 193 1.48 9.60 -14.20
C LEU A 193 3.00 9.71 -13.96
N ARG A 194 3.51 9.13 -12.87
CA ARG A 194 4.95 9.12 -12.56
C ARG A 194 5.78 8.47 -13.67
N ARG A 195 5.22 7.47 -14.34
CA ARG A 195 5.85 6.67 -15.41
C ARG A 195 5.54 7.17 -16.82
N SER A 196 4.78 8.26 -16.96
CA SER A 196 4.43 8.84 -18.24
C SER A 196 5.21 10.14 -18.51
N ALA A 197 4.81 10.87 -19.56
CA ALA A 197 5.33 12.21 -19.84
C ALA A 197 5.12 13.21 -18.68
N TYR A 198 4.22 12.93 -17.74
CA TYR A 198 3.96 13.74 -16.55
C TYR A 198 4.90 13.41 -15.38
N GLY A 199 5.85 12.49 -15.54
CA GLY A 199 6.71 12.02 -14.44
C GLY A 199 7.48 13.13 -13.74
N GLY A 200 7.98 14.12 -14.49
CA GLY A 200 8.65 15.30 -13.93
C GLY A 200 7.72 16.20 -13.11
N ILE A 201 6.45 16.32 -13.52
CA ILE A 201 5.42 17.10 -12.80
C ILE A 201 5.06 16.40 -11.48
N VAL A 202 4.96 15.08 -11.48
CA VAL A 202 4.76 14.30 -10.24
C VAL A 202 5.93 14.50 -9.28
N LEU A 203 7.18 14.39 -9.76
CA LEU A 203 8.36 14.63 -8.93
C LEU A 203 8.39 16.05 -8.35
N GLU A 204 8.04 17.05 -9.14
CA GLU A 204 7.96 18.44 -8.69
C GLU A 204 6.86 18.66 -7.64
N ALA A 205 5.66 18.10 -7.85
CA ALA A 205 4.57 18.18 -6.88
C ALA A 205 4.97 17.57 -5.54
N VAL A 206 5.61 16.39 -5.56
CA VAL A 206 6.09 15.74 -4.34
C VAL A 206 7.19 16.58 -3.66
N ARG A 207 8.14 17.14 -4.42
CA ARG A 207 9.16 18.05 -3.86
C ARG A 207 8.54 19.26 -3.17
N ARG A 208 7.54 19.90 -3.78
CA ARG A 208 6.81 21.04 -3.19
C ARG A 208 6.11 20.64 -1.90
N MET A 209 5.50 19.46 -1.87
CA MET A 209 4.83 18.93 -0.67
C MET A 209 5.82 18.64 0.47
N ILE A 210 6.96 18.01 0.18
CA ILE A 210 7.98 17.65 1.20
C ILE A 210 8.76 18.88 1.71
N ALA A 211 8.81 19.96 0.92
CA ALA A 211 9.41 21.23 1.31
C ALA A 211 8.63 21.94 2.42
N ASP A 212 7.34 21.61 2.63
CA ASP A 212 6.60 22.09 3.79
C ASP A 212 7.18 21.44 5.07
N PRO A 213 7.70 22.22 6.04
CA PRO A 213 8.29 21.67 7.25
C PRO A 213 7.29 20.87 8.10
N HIS A 214 5.99 21.16 7.96
CA HIS A 214 4.92 20.60 8.79
C HIS A 214 4.10 19.50 8.10
N VAL A 215 4.50 19.07 6.90
CA VAL A 215 3.84 17.98 6.15
C VAL A 215 3.65 16.73 7.03
N GLN A 216 2.42 16.22 7.07
CA GLN A 216 2.09 15.07 7.91
C GLN A 216 2.06 13.74 7.16
N VAL A 217 1.79 13.75 5.85
CA VAL A 217 1.66 12.53 5.04
C VAL A 217 2.78 12.47 4.00
N VAL A 218 3.83 11.69 4.26
CA VAL A 218 5.07 11.71 3.43
C VAL A 218 5.39 10.38 2.76
N ASN A 219 4.95 9.27 3.35
CA ASN A 219 5.39 7.94 2.91
C ASN A 219 4.87 7.61 1.52
N ASP A 220 3.58 7.86 1.26
CA ASP A 220 2.97 7.52 -0.03
C ASP A 220 3.48 8.44 -1.15
N PRO A 221 3.55 9.78 -0.98
CA PRO A 221 4.20 10.67 -1.95
C PRO A 221 5.62 10.24 -2.32
N LEU A 222 6.45 9.88 -1.33
CA LEU A 222 7.82 9.45 -1.57
C LEU A 222 7.87 8.05 -2.20
N SER A 223 7.00 7.12 -1.78
CA SER A 223 6.90 5.79 -2.43
C SER A 223 6.48 5.91 -3.90
N ILE A 224 5.57 6.83 -4.25
CA ILE A 224 5.19 7.13 -5.63
C ILE A 224 6.39 7.60 -6.45
N VAL A 225 7.25 8.45 -5.90
CA VAL A 225 8.47 8.89 -6.61
C VAL A 225 9.33 7.71 -7.03
N GLY A 226 9.38 6.67 -6.20
CA GLY A 226 10.14 5.45 -6.47
C GLY A 226 9.56 4.53 -7.55
N GLN A 227 8.35 4.83 -8.04
CA GLN A 227 7.67 4.01 -9.07
C GLN A 227 8.24 4.21 -10.49
N ALA A 228 9.26 5.05 -10.64
CA ALA A 228 10.07 5.15 -11.84
C ALA A 228 11.55 5.32 -11.47
N VAL A 229 12.42 4.61 -12.19
CA VAL A 229 13.87 4.72 -12.02
C VAL A 229 14.35 6.00 -12.69
N ASP A 230 14.81 6.94 -11.88
CA ASP A 230 15.20 8.28 -12.31
C ASP A 230 16.41 8.73 -11.48
N PRO A 231 17.58 8.97 -12.11
CA PRO A 231 18.78 9.40 -11.39
C PRO A 231 18.59 10.69 -10.58
N GLN A 232 17.76 11.63 -11.06
CA GLN A 232 17.50 12.88 -10.34
C GLN A 232 16.65 12.65 -9.09
N ALA A 233 15.68 11.74 -9.18
CA ALA A 233 14.85 11.36 -8.04
C ALA A 233 15.64 10.50 -7.04
N ALA A 234 16.53 9.61 -7.50
CA ALA A 234 17.42 8.83 -6.63
C ALA A 234 18.41 9.73 -5.89
N ALA A 235 19.04 10.70 -6.57
CA ALA A 235 19.92 11.68 -5.93
C ALA A 235 19.19 12.49 -4.86
N TRP A 236 17.98 12.98 -5.17
CA TRP A 236 17.16 13.70 -4.21
C TRP A 236 16.74 12.83 -3.01
N ALA A 237 16.36 11.58 -3.22
CA ALA A 237 16.05 10.65 -2.13
C ALA A 237 17.28 10.38 -1.24
N LEU A 238 18.48 10.31 -1.82
CA LEU A 238 19.72 10.21 -1.04
C LEU A 238 20.01 11.47 -0.21
N ASP A 239 19.68 12.66 -0.72
CA ASP A 239 19.80 13.91 0.04
C ASP A 239 18.81 13.94 1.23
N LEU A 240 17.61 13.38 1.05
CA LEU A 240 16.59 13.28 2.11
C LEU A 240 16.96 12.30 3.24
N LEU A 241 18.00 11.46 3.07
CA LEU A 241 18.49 10.61 4.16
C LEU A 241 19.12 11.42 5.31
N ASP A 242 19.54 12.66 5.02
CA ASP A 242 20.14 13.58 5.99
C ASP A 242 19.09 14.55 6.61
N ASP A 243 17.79 14.40 6.29
CA ASP A 243 16.71 15.23 6.81
C ASP A 243 16.52 15.02 8.32
N GLN A 244 16.29 16.11 9.06
CA GLN A 244 16.11 16.06 10.52
C GLN A 244 14.80 15.39 10.94
N ARG A 245 13.82 15.29 10.03
CA ARG A 245 12.51 14.69 10.28
C ARG A 245 12.58 13.17 10.05
N PRO A 246 12.46 12.32 11.09
CA PRO A 246 12.61 10.86 10.97
C PRO A 246 11.73 10.20 9.91
N TRP A 247 10.56 10.76 9.65
CA TRP A 247 9.62 10.25 8.67
C TRP A 247 9.93 10.60 7.23
N VAL A 248 10.66 11.70 7.00
CA VAL A 248 11.17 12.01 5.66
C VAL A 248 12.28 11.03 5.31
N VAL A 249 13.17 10.72 6.26
CA VAL A 249 14.19 9.66 6.10
C VAL A 249 13.53 8.31 5.80
N GLN A 250 12.45 7.96 6.53
CA GLN A 250 11.66 6.77 6.23
C GLN A 250 11.13 6.76 4.79
N GLY A 251 10.48 7.85 4.34
CA GLY A 251 9.96 7.92 2.98
C GLY A 251 11.06 7.89 1.91
N ALA A 252 12.22 8.49 2.19
CA ALA A 252 13.40 8.40 1.33
C ALA A 252 13.90 6.96 1.20
N CYS A 253 13.94 6.21 2.31
CA CYS A 253 14.24 4.77 2.26
C CYS A 253 13.23 4.00 1.40
N LEU A 254 11.93 4.26 1.57
CA LEU A 254 10.88 3.64 0.74
C LEU A 254 11.04 3.98 -0.74
N THR A 255 11.45 5.22 -1.05
CA THR A 255 11.70 5.68 -2.42
C THR A 255 12.80 4.84 -3.07
N LEU A 256 13.96 4.74 -2.41
CA LEU A 256 15.13 4.02 -2.92
C LEU A 256 14.87 2.51 -3.06
N GLU A 257 14.20 1.91 -2.07
CA GLU A 257 13.76 0.53 -2.17
C GLU A 257 12.83 0.30 -3.36
N THR A 258 11.82 1.16 -3.51
CA THR A 258 10.84 1.02 -4.60
C THR A 258 11.52 1.16 -5.97
N MET A 259 12.46 2.10 -6.12
CA MET A 259 13.23 2.23 -7.37
C MET A 259 14.07 0.98 -7.65
N ALA A 260 14.70 0.39 -6.63
CA ALA A 260 15.47 -0.84 -6.80
C ALA A 260 14.59 -2.00 -7.29
N GLU A 261 13.40 -2.16 -6.71
CA GLU A 261 12.43 -3.19 -7.09
C GLU A 261 11.90 -2.97 -8.52
N VAL A 262 11.48 -1.74 -8.83
CA VAL A 262 10.96 -1.37 -10.16
C VAL A 262 12.02 -1.50 -11.25
N SER A 263 13.28 -1.19 -10.93
CA SER A 263 14.40 -1.33 -11.84
C SER A 263 14.63 -2.79 -12.25
N GLY A 264 14.58 -3.71 -11.29
CA GLY A 264 15.03 -5.08 -11.48
C GLY A 264 16.55 -5.22 -11.71
N ASP A 265 17.29 -4.11 -11.82
CA ASP A 265 18.73 -4.11 -12.00
C ASP A 265 19.47 -4.38 -10.67
N ARG A 266 20.25 -5.46 -10.65
CA ARG A 266 21.12 -5.80 -9.52
C ARG A 266 22.21 -4.74 -9.28
N GLY A 267 22.55 -3.93 -10.28
CA GLY A 267 23.50 -2.83 -10.20
C GLY A 267 22.94 -1.52 -9.64
N PHE A 268 21.62 -1.42 -9.39
CA PHE A 268 20.98 -0.18 -8.92
C PHE A 268 21.66 0.43 -7.69
N TRP A 269 22.04 -0.41 -6.73
CA TRP A 269 22.60 0.06 -5.46
C TRP A 269 24.07 0.48 -5.55
N THR A 270 24.83 -0.09 -6.47
CA THR A 270 26.29 0.11 -6.58
C THR A 270 26.72 1.60 -6.58
N PRO A 271 26.09 2.53 -7.32
CA PRO A 271 26.46 3.95 -7.27
C PRO A 271 26.06 4.67 -5.97
N HIS A 272 25.29 4.03 -5.09
CA HIS A 272 24.65 4.67 -3.93
C HIS A 272 25.16 4.15 -2.58
N VAL A 273 25.88 3.00 -2.56
CA VAL A 273 26.35 2.33 -1.34
C VAL A 273 27.14 3.24 -0.40
N GLU A 274 27.98 4.13 -0.95
CA GLU A 274 28.83 5.03 -0.17
C GLU A 274 28.02 6.09 0.59
N ARG A 275 27.04 6.71 -0.09
CA ARG A 275 26.15 7.69 0.53
C ARG A 275 25.25 7.03 1.57
N LEU A 276 24.75 5.82 1.28
CA LEU A 276 23.94 5.06 2.23
C LEU A 276 24.73 4.69 3.49
N ALA A 277 25.98 4.24 3.34
CA ALA A 277 26.85 3.92 4.48
C ALA A 277 27.15 5.15 5.34
N LYS A 278 27.37 6.31 4.72
CA LYS A 278 27.56 7.59 5.43
C LYS A 278 26.32 7.93 6.26
N ALA A 279 25.14 8.00 5.64
CA ALA A 279 23.89 8.32 6.34
C ALA A 279 23.60 7.32 7.48
N TYR A 280 23.86 6.03 7.25
CA TYR A 280 23.74 5.00 8.27
C TYR A 280 24.67 5.24 9.48
N ASN A 281 25.92 5.61 9.24
CA ASN A 281 26.89 5.86 10.31
C ASN A 281 26.60 7.14 11.11
N GLU A 282 25.94 8.13 10.50
CA GLU A 282 25.51 9.36 11.15
C GLU A 282 24.21 9.18 11.97
N ALA A 283 23.41 8.16 11.64
CA ALA A 283 22.18 7.86 12.35
C ALA A 283 22.44 7.21 13.72
N ARG A 284 21.95 7.85 14.79
CA ARG A 284 22.10 7.34 16.16
C ARG A 284 21.37 5.99 16.35
N PRO A 285 22.03 4.95 16.91
CA PRO A 285 21.39 3.68 17.25
C PRO A 285 20.14 3.84 18.11
N GLY A 286 19.12 3.01 17.86
CA GLY A 286 17.83 3.05 18.54
C GLY A 286 16.82 4.06 17.98
N THR A 287 17.24 4.93 17.05
CA THR A 287 16.33 5.93 16.44
C THR A 287 15.55 5.36 15.24
N GLY A 288 14.50 6.07 14.81
CA GLY A 288 13.74 5.76 13.59
C GLY A 288 14.62 5.74 12.33
N PRO A 289 15.44 6.78 12.05
CA PRO A 289 16.37 6.80 10.92
C PRO A 289 17.31 5.58 10.91
N TRP A 290 17.91 5.24 12.05
CA TRP A 290 18.79 4.08 12.14
C TRP A 290 18.09 2.76 11.76
N ARG A 291 16.83 2.55 12.21
CA ARG A 291 16.03 1.37 11.84
C ARG A 291 15.75 1.30 10.33
N TRP A 292 15.38 2.43 9.72
CA TRP A 292 15.07 2.51 8.29
C TRP A 292 16.30 2.43 7.38
N LEU A 293 17.43 2.99 7.81
CA LEU A 293 18.71 2.84 7.11
C LEU A 293 19.23 1.40 7.25
N SER A 294 19.08 0.78 8.43
CA SER A 294 19.36 -0.65 8.62
C SER A 294 18.53 -1.53 7.69
N HIS A 295 17.28 -1.16 7.43
CA HIS A 295 16.40 -1.84 6.47
C HIS A 295 16.98 -1.80 5.06
N LEU A 296 17.37 -0.64 4.55
CA LEU A 296 18.03 -0.54 3.24
C LEU A 296 19.31 -1.38 3.15
N LEU A 297 20.14 -1.39 4.20
CA LEU A 297 21.37 -2.19 4.23
C LEU A 297 21.08 -3.70 4.05
N ARG A 298 19.93 -4.20 4.53
CA ARG A 298 19.53 -5.61 4.36
C ARG A 298 19.04 -5.93 2.95
N LEU A 299 18.61 -4.92 2.19
CA LEU A 299 18.17 -5.06 0.81
C LEU A 299 19.32 -5.00 -0.20
N LEU A 300 20.50 -4.55 0.23
CA LEU A 300 21.68 -4.50 -0.63
C LEU A 300 22.05 -5.90 -1.13
N PRO A 301 22.42 -6.04 -2.42
CA PRO A 301 23.08 -7.25 -2.91
C PRO A 301 24.29 -7.60 -2.04
N SER A 302 24.57 -8.89 -1.84
CA SER A 302 25.68 -9.34 -1.00
C SER A 302 27.01 -8.69 -1.38
N ALA A 303 27.28 -8.51 -2.67
CA ALA A 303 28.50 -7.86 -3.15
C ALA A 303 28.61 -6.39 -2.70
N ASP A 304 27.50 -5.64 -2.75
CA ASP A 304 27.42 -4.25 -2.31
C ASP A 304 27.57 -4.13 -0.79
N LEU A 305 26.89 -4.99 -0.03
CA LEU A 305 27.01 -5.00 1.42
C LEU A 305 28.46 -5.31 1.87
N GLN A 306 29.15 -6.24 1.22
CA GLN A 306 30.55 -6.55 1.56
C GLN A 306 31.49 -5.36 1.35
N ARG A 307 31.23 -4.50 0.36
CA ARG A 307 32.06 -3.30 0.09
C ARG A 307 32.04 -2.30 1.24
N ILE A 308 30.94 -2.21 1.97
CA ILE A 308 30.76 -1.24 3.07
C ILE A 308 30.83 -1.86 4.46
N ARG A 309 30.75 -3.19 4.59
CA ARG A 309 30.64 -3.90 5.89
C ARG A 309 31.70 -3.50 6.91
N GLY A 310 32.97 -3.39 6.49
CA GLY A 310 34.08 -3.00 7.37
C GLY A 310 34.08 -1.54 7.82
N ARG A 311 33.17 -0.72 7.30
CA ARG A 311 33.06 0.74 7.55
C ARG A 311 31.77 1.12 8.27
N LEU A 312 30.90 0.16 8.58
CA LEU A 312 29.67 0.40 9.32
C LEU A 312 30.02 0.62 10.81
N ALA A 313 29.59 1.74 11.37
CA ALA A 313 29.94 2.17 12.73
C ALA A 313 29.27 1.32 13.83
N HIS A 314 28.15 0.67 13.50
CA HIS A 314 27.39 -0.17 14.43
C HIS A 314 26.63 -1.28 13.69
N ALA A 315 26.20 -2.30 14.43
CA ALA A 315 25.38 -3.38 13.89
C ALA A 315 24.02 -2.85 13.41
N PRO A 316 23.45 -3.38 12.31
CA PRO A 316 22.09 -3.07 11.88
C PRO A 316 21.08 -3.40 12.98
N SER A 317 19.92 -2.74 12.95
CA SER A 317 18.84 -3.02 13.91
C SER A 317 18.44 -4.50 13.93
N PRO A 318 17.82 -5.00 15.00
CA PRO A 318 17.14 -6.30 14.94
C PRO A 318 16.04 -6.31 13.86
N THR A 319 15.73 -7.48 13.30
CA THR A 319 14.65 -7.72 12.35
C THR A 319 13.92 -9.01 12.71
N VAL A 320 12.70 -9.18 12.21
CA VAL A 320 11.93 -10.42 12.38
C VAL A 320 12.70 -11.59 11.76
N SER A 321 12.81 -12.69 12.51
CA SER A 321 13.44 -13.92 12.01
C SER A 321 12.64 -14.48 10.83
N THR A 322 13.29 -14.64 9.68
CA THR A 322 12.66 -15.29 8.52
C THR A 322 12.69 -16.81 8.69
N PRO A 323 11.61 -17.54 8.38
CA PRO A 323 11.62 -19.00 8.46
C PRO A 323 12.64 -19.58 7.47
N ASP A 324 13.39 -20.59 7.92
CA ASP A 324 14.21 -21.38 7.00
C ASP A 324 13.30 -22.16 6.04
N PRO A 325 13.66 -22.30 4.74
CA PRO A 325 12.86 -23.04 3.78
C PRO A 325 12.52 -24.48 4.21
N GLY A 326 13.41 -25.12 4.98
CA GLY A 326 13.23 -26.49 5.50
C GLY A 326 12.57 -26.58 6.89
N ASN A 327 12.30 -25.46 7.57
CA ASN A 327 11.74 -25.44 8.92
C ASN A 327 10.77 -24.26 9.13
N ARG A 328 9.70 -24.22 8.34
CA ARG A 328 8.64 -23.21 8.48
C ARG A 328 7.89 -23.34 9.81
N SER A 329 7.64 -24.58 10.24
CA SER A 329 6.91 -24.91 11.48
C SER A 329 7.64 -24.51 12.77
N GLY A 330 8.96 -24.30 12.72
CA GLY A 330 9.73 -23.77 13.85
C GLY A 330 9.64 -22.25 14.01
N ASN A 331 9.08 -21.51 13.05
CA ASN A 331 9.04 -20.06 13.08
C ASN A 331 7.72 -19.55 13.67
N LEU A 332 7.79 -18.89 14.83
CA LEU A 332 6.63 -18.39 15.56
C LEU A 332 5.77 -17.40 14.75
N ALA A 333 6.42 -16.49 13.99
CA ALA A 333 5.69 -15.51 13.19
C ALA A 333 4.94 -16.18 12.03
N TRP A 334 5.54 -17.18 11.38
CA TRP A 334 4.87 -17.95 10.34
C TRP A 334 3.68 -18.74 10.89
N ASN A 335 3.85 -19.44 12.01
CA ASN A 335 2.77 -20.19 12.66
C ASN A 335 1.60 -19.29 13.06
N ALA A 336 1.89 -18.07 13.54
CA ALA A 336 0.85 -17.08 13.83
C ALA A 336 0.10 -16.64 12.56
N CYS A 337 0.80 -16.43 11.45
CA CYS A 337 0.18 -16.11 10.16
C CYS A 337 -0.69 -17.26 9.65
N GLU A 338 -0.23 -18.51 9.78
CA GLU A 338 -0.97 -19.71 9.35
C GLU A 338 -2.22 -19.92 10.19
N HIS A 339 -2.11 -19.76 11.51
CA HIS A 339 -3.27 -19.80 12.39
C HIS A 339 -4.30 -18.74 12.02
N GLN A 340 -3.87 -17.48 11.85
CA GLN A 340 -4.79 -16.39 11.52
C GLN A 340 -5.36 -16.51 10.11
N SER A 341 -4.61 -17.05 9.14
CA SER A 341 -5.15 -17.29 7.80
C SER A 341 -6.24 -18.36 7.82
N HIS A 342 -6.11 -19.42 8.64
CA HIS A 342 -7.19 -20.38 8.86
C HIS A 342 -8.43 -19.73 9.48
N VAL A 343 -8.26 -18.88 10.50
CA VAL A 343 -9.38 -18.11 11.10
C VAL A 343 -10.09 -17.25 10.05
N VAL A 344 -9.35 -16.59 9.16
CA VAL A 344 -9.92 -15.82 8.05
C VAL A 344 -10.66 -16.74 7.07
N CYS A 345 -10.08 -17.88 6.69
CA CYS A 345 -10.71 -18.83 5.78
C CYS A 345 -12.00 -19.39 6.37
N ASP A 346 -12.01 -19.81 7.63
CA ASP A 346 -13.18 -20.34 8.33
C ASP A 346 -14.31 -19.31 8.38
N ARG A 347 -14.00 -18.06 8.74
CA ARG A 347 -14.98 -16.96 8.77
C ARG A 347 -15.60 -16.71 7.39
N LEU A 348 -14.82 -16.84 6.32
CA LEU A 348 -15.27 -16.61 4.94
C LEU A 348 -15.75 -17.89 4.26
N THR A 349 -15.82 -19.02 4.96
CA THR A 349 -16.18 -20.34 4.41
C THR A 349 -15.32 -20.72 3.19
N LEU A 350 -14.03 -20.39 3.23
CA LEU A 350 -13.05 -20.70 2.19
C LEU A 350 -12.27 -21.95 2.55
N PRO A 351 -11.84 -22.77 1.56
CA PRO A 351 -10.83 -23.79 1.82
C PRO A 351 -9.51 -23.12 2.25
N PRO A 352 -8.58 -23.86 2.90
CA PRO A 352 -7.29 -23.31 3.29
C PRO A 352 -6.58 -22.59 2.14
N GLN A 353 -6.08 -21.38 2.42
CA GLN A 353 -5.40 -20.51 1.45
C GLN A 353 -3.93 -20.30 1.86
N PRO A 354 -2.97 -21.12 1.39
CA PRO A 354 -1.55 -20.95 1.69
C PRO A 354 -1.00 -19.59 1.25
N LEU A 355 -1.50 -19.04 0.13
CA LEU A 355 -1.12 -17.71 -0.30
C LEU A 355 -1.59 -16.62 0.67
N LEU A 356 -2.74 -16.77 1.34
CA LEU A 356 -3.16 -15.81 2.36
C LEU A 356 -2.18 -15.79 3.54
N THR A 357 -1.73 -16.96 4.00
CA THR A 357 -0.65 -17.07 5.01
C THR A 357 0.58 -16.30 4.58
N ARG A 358 1.00 -16.49 3.31
CA ARG A 358 2.16 -15.78 2.74
C ARG A 358 1.97 -14.26 2.70
N LEU A 359 0.80 -13.78 2.27
CA LEU A 359 0.51 -12.34 2.20
C LEU A 359 0.48 -11.70 3.59
N ILE A 360 -0.15 -12.34 4.59
CA ILE A 360 -0.12 -11.88 5.98
C ILE A 360 1.32 -11.83 6.49
N TRP A 361 2.12 -12.85 6.23
CA TRP A 361 3.54 -12.87 6.61
C TRP A 361 4.33 -11.72 5.98
N GLU A 362 4.13 -11.43 4.68
CA GLU A 362 4.83 -10.33 4.02
C GLU A 362 4.46 -8.97 4.61
N ILE A 363 3.19 -8.79 4.99
CA ILE A 363 2.71 -7.59 5.69
C ILE A 363 3.45 -7.43 7.02
N ILE A 364 3.51 -8.47 7.87
CA ILE A 364 3.95 -8.33 9.27
C ILE A 364 5.41 -8.69 9.56
N ALA A 365 6.07 -9.39 8.66
CA ALA A 365 7.39 -10.01 8.88
C ALA A 365 8.29 -10.03 7.63
N GLY A 366 7.74 -9.77 6.44
CA GLY A 366 8.49 -9.72 5.19
C GLY A 366 9.61 -8.69 5.20
N GLY A 367 10.67 -8.93 4.44
CA GLY A 367 11.79 -8.00 4.30
C GLY A 367 11.35 -6.73 3.55
N PRO A 368 11.17 -6.77 2.22
CA PRO A 368 10.80 -5.59 1.44
C PRO A 368 9.42 -5.00 1.83
N GLU A 369 9.35 -3.69 2.01
CA GLU A 369 8.13 -2.90 2.15
C GLU A 369 7.31 -2.84 0.85
N SER A 370 7.96 -2.93 -0.33
CA SER A 370 7.28 -3.01 -1.63
C SER A 370 6.33 -4.22 -1.69
N ARG A 371 6.78 -5.36 -1.16
CA ARG A 371 6.00 -6.59 -1.04
C ARG A 371 4.90 -6.47 0.00
N ALA A 372 5.20 -5.87 1.15
CA ALA A 372 4.19 -5.65 2.19
C ALA A 372 3.06 -4.73 1.69
N LEU A 373 3.39 -3.68 0.93
CA LEU A 373 2.41 -2.76 0.35
C LEU A 373 1.55 -3.46 -0.70
N THR A 374 2.16 -4.18 -1.65
CA THR A 374 1.39 -4.89 -2.69
C THR A 374 0.55 -6.02 -2.10
N ALA A 375 1.06 -6.76 -1.10
CA ALA A 375 0.27 -7.74 -0.36
C ALA A 375 -0.93 -7.11 0.38
N ALA A 376 -0.73 -5.94 1.01
CA ALA A 376 -1.82 -5.19 1.63
C ALA A 376 -2.88 -4.81 0.59
N PHE A 377 -2.48 -4.28 -0.58
CA PHE A 377 -3.42 -3.95 -1.65
C PHE A 377 -4.26 -5.14 -2.10
N LEU A 378 -3.64 -6.32 -2.29
CA LEU A 378 -4.39 -7.53 -2.65
C LEU A 378 -5.42 -7.89 -1.56
N CYS A 379 -5.03 -7.85 -0.29
CA CYS A 379 -5.92 -8.16 0.83
C CYS A 379 -7.04 -7.12 1.01
N THR A 380 -6.80 -5.85 0.66
CA THR A 380 -7.77 -4.76 0.84
C THR A 380 -8.69 -4.53 -0.36
N SER A 381 -8.44 -5.20 -1.48
CA SER A 381 -9.21 -5.04 -2.73
C SER A 381 -10.61 -5.66 -2.67
N ILE A 382 -10.86 -6.53 -1.70
CA ILE A 382 -12.12 -7.27 -1.54
C ILE A 382 -12.65 -7.05 -0.14
N GLU A 383 -13.86 -6.50 0.00
CA GLU A 383 -14.39 -6.04 1.29
C GLU A 383 -14.42 -7.12 2.39
N PRO A 384 -15.02 -8.33 2.17
CA PRO A 384 -15.01 -9.37 3.19
C PRO A 384 -13.60 -9.78 3.64
N LEU A 385 -12.66 -9.83 2.69
CA LEU A 385 -11.28 -10.22 2.96
C LEU A 385 -10.53 -9.14 3.72
N ARG A 386 -10.74 -7.87 3.37
CA ARG A 386 -10.08 -6.71 3.98
C ARG A 386 -10.32 -6.64 5.48
N ALA A 387 -11.60 -6.61 5.89
CA ALA A 387 -11.96 -6.57 7.29
C ALA A 387 -11.39 -7.78 8.03
N ALA A 388 -11.40 -8.94 7.35
CA ALA A 388 -10.93 -10.16 7.95
C ALA A 388 -9.41 -10.18 8.20
N VAL A 389 -8.63 -9.73 7.22
CA VAL A 389 -7.18 -9.61 7.31
C VAL A 389 -6.76 -8.51 8.29
N ALA A 390 -7.48 -7.40 8.35
CA ALA A 390 -7.21 -6.34 9.32
C ALA A 390 -7.33 -6.85 10.77
N ASP A 391 -8.38 -7.63 11.09
CA ASP A 391 -8.52 -8.27 12.41
C ASP A 391 -7.39 -9.27 12.68
N ALA A 392 -7.04 -10.10 11.70
CA ALA A 392 -5.95 -11.08 11.81
C ALA A 392 -4.60 -10.41 12.10
N VAL A 393 -4.25 -9.36 11.36
CA VAL A 393 -3.00 -8.60 11.56
C VAL A 393 -3.02 -7.90 12.92
N ALA A 394 -4.18 -7.37 13.35
CA ALA A 394 -4.32 -6.76 14.67
C ALA A 394 -4.10 -7.77 15.81
N GLU A 395 -4.65 -8.96 15.69
CA GLU A 395 -4.45 -10.02 16.67
C GLU A 395 -2.97 -10.39 16.81
N ILE A 396 -2.25 -10.51 15.69
CA ILE A 396 -0.80 -10.77 15.72
C ILE A 396 -0.03 -9.59 16.33
N ALA A 397 -0.43 -8.35 16.02
CA ALA A 397 0.20 -7.16 16.57
C ALA A 397 0.08 -7.07 18.10
N VAL A 398 -1.00 -7.60 18.67
CA VAL A 398 -1.26 -7.64 20.12
C VAL A 398 -0.56 -8.82 20.80
N THR A 399 -0.64 -10.01 20.19
CA THR A 399 -0.24 -11.27 20.84
C THR A 399 1.20 -11.68 20.57
N SER A 400 1.84 -11.17 19.52
CA SER A 400 3.18 -11.63 19.15
C SER A 400 4.20 -11.32 20.26
N PRO A 401 5.03 -12.31 20.68
CA PRO A 401 6.12 -12.07 21.62
C PRO A 401 7.25 -11.24 21.01
N ASP A 402 7.41 -11.26 19.69
CA ASP A 402 8.45 -10.53 18.97
C ASP A 402 8.08 -9.04 18.80
N PRO A 403 8.82 -8.10 19.44
CA PRO A 403 8.57 -6.67 19.29
C PRO A 403 8.64 -6.15 17.85
N ALA A 404 9.51 -6.73 17.01
CA ALA A 404 9.65 -6.30 15.62
C ALA A 404 8.41 -6.67 14.79
N VAL A 405 7.80 -7.83 15.06
CA VAL A 405 6.51 -8.22 14.47
C VAL A 405 5.40 -7.27 14.93
N ARG A 406 5.33 -6.95 16.22
CA ARG A 406 4.30 -6.03 16.75
C ARG A 406 4.41 -4.64 16.12
N GLU A 407 5.63 -4.09 16.06
CA GLU A 407 5.88 -2.77 15.45
C GLU A 407 5.47 -2.75 13.97
N ARG A 408 5.90 -3.77 13.21
CA ARG A 408 5.61 -3.85 11.77
C ARG A 408 4.13 -4.06 11.49
N ALA A 409 3.48 -5.00 12.20
CA ALA A 409 2.05 -5.24 12.08
C ALA A 409 1.25 -3.98 12.44
N GLY A 410 1.59 -3.34 13.56
CA GLY A 410 0.99 -2.08 13.99
C GLY A 410 1.10 -0.95 12.95
N ARG A 411 2.28 -0.77 12.35
CA ARG A 411 2.49 0.20 11.27
C ARG A 411 1.65 -0.12 10.03
N ARG A 412 1.45 -1.39 9.70
CA ARG A 412 0.71 -1.81 8.51
C ARG A 412 -0.81 -1.77 8.67
N LEU A 413 -1.32 -1.82 9.90
CA LEU A 413 -2.74 -1.64 10.17
C LEU A 413 -3.28 -0.31 9.64
N VAL A 414 -2.47 0.75 9.65
CA VAL A 414 -2.76 2.06 9.04
C VAL A 414 -3.25 1.93 7.59
N GLY A 415 -2.68 1.02 6.79
CA GLY A 415 -3.08 0.80 5.40
C GLY A 415 -4.11 -0.31 5.19
N LEU A 416 -4.53 -1.02 6.25
CA LEU A 416 -5.46 -2.16 6.16
C LEU A 416 -6.86 -1.83 6.67
N VAL A 417 -6.96 -0.89 7.61
CA VAL A 417 -8.24 -0.47 8.20
C VAL A 417 -8.96 0.56 7.32
N ASP A 418 -10.30 0.55 7.37
CA ASP A 418 -11.15 1.54 6.68
C ASP A 418 -12.27 2.00 7.61
N VAL A 419 -13.19 1.09 7.96
CA VAL A 419 -14.47 1.50 8.56
C VAL A 419 -14.44 1.48 10.09
N ARG A 420 -13.64 0.62 10.71
CA ARG A 420 -13.61 0.45 12.17
C ARG A 420 -12.22 0.13 12.69
N VAL A 421 -11.97 0.51 13.94
CA VAL A 421 -10.82 0.02 14.71
C VAL A 421 -11.01 -1.48 14.98
N PRO A 422 -10.03 -2.35 14.69
CA PRO A 422 -10.06 -3.74 15.09
C PRO A 422 -10.20 -3.87 16.61
N THR A 423 -11.08 -4.77 17.09
CA THR A 423 -11.37 -4.92 18.53
C THR A 423 -10.12 -5.15 19.36
N ALA A 424 -9.16 -5.93 18.85
CA ALA A 424 -7.89 -6.22 19.52
C ALA A 424 -7.06 -4.94 19.82
N LEU A 425 -7.25 -3.87 19.05
CA LEU A 425 -6.53 -2.60 19.21
C LEU A 425 -7.30 -1.55 20.02
N ALA A 426 -8.55 -1.82 20.42
CA ALA A 426 -9.38 -0.81 21.08
C ALA A 426 -8.69 -0.22 22.34
N ALA A 427 -7.99 -1.07 23.10
CA ALA A 427 -7.25 -0.65 24.29
C ALA A 427 -5.95 0.12 23.99
N TRP A 428 -5.42 0.05 22.75
CA TRP A 428 -4.16 0.73 22.42
C TRP A 428 -4.28 2.23 22.46
N ARG A 429 -5.47 2.78 22.19
CA ARG A 429 -5.72 4.22 22.28
C ARG A 429 -5.42 4.75 23.68
N ASP A 430 -5.65 3.95 24.72
CA ASP A 430 -5.53 4.36 26.12
C ASP A 430 -4.23 3.81 26.78
N ASP A 431 -3.37 3.13 26.01
CA ASP A 431 -2.08 2.57 26.47
C ASP A 431 -0.99 3.67 26.56
N GLN A 432 0.27 3.28 26.74
CA GLN A 432 1.44 4.16 26.77
C GLN A 432 2.44 3.81 25.66
N GLY A 433 3.29 4.78 25.30
CA GLY A 433 4.40 4.57 24.36
C GLY A 433 3.95 4.25 22.92
N ASP A 434 4.60 3.27 22.28
CA ASP A 434 4.39 2.96 20.86
C ASP A 434 2.97 2.47 20.53
N ARG A 435 2.32 1.75 21.46
CA ARG A 435 0.96 1.27 21.27
C ARG A 435 -0.04 2.42 21.25
N HIS A 436 0.11 3.39 22.16
CA HIS A 436 -0.66 4.63 22.14
C HIS A 436 -0.55 5.36 20.81
N ARG A 437 0.69 5.57 20.33
CA ARG A 437 0.96 6.21 19.04
C ARG A 437 0.25 5.50 17.89
N LEU A 438 0.31 4.16 17.84
CA LEU A 438 -0.35 3.37 16.80
C LEU A 438 -1.88 3.38 16.93
N GLY A 439 -2.41 3.33 18.15
CA GLY A 439 -3.84 3.44 18.44
C GLY A 439 -4.42 4.76 17.94
N LEU A 440 -3.72 5.88 18.15
CA LEU A 440 -4.09 7.19 17.62
C LEU A 440 -4.14 7.20 16.08
N LEU A 441 -3.09 6.69 15.42
CA LEU A 441 -3.05 6.63 13.95
C LEU A 441 -4.22 5.83 13.36
N VAL A 442 -4.47 4.63 13.91
CA VAL A 442 -5.58 3.77 13.47
C VAL A 442 -6.93 4.45 13.71
N SER A 443 -7.11 5.09 14.87
CA SER A 443 -8.33 5.83 15.21
C SER A 443 -8.59 6.98 14.24
N GLY A 444 -7.54 7.74 13.89
CA GLY A 444 -7.64 8.82 12.90
C GLY A 444 -8.07 8.34 11.50
N ILE A 445 -7.52 7.22 11.04
CA ILE A 445 -7.77 6.68 9.69
C ILE A 445 -9.21 6.24 9.51
N VAL A 446 -9.76 5.56 10.51
CA VAL A 446 -11.20 5.21 10.49
C VAL A 446 -12.07 6.42 10.82
N GLY A 447 -11.44 7.46 11.38
CA GLY A 447 -12.01 8.67 11.93
C GLY A 447 -13.00 8.41 13.05
N ASP A 448 -12.53 7.58 13.97
CA ASP A 448 -13.14 7.45 15.29
C ASP A 448 -13.00 8.77 16.05
N HIS A 449 -13.98 9.06 16.91
CA HIS A 449 -13.91 10.26 17.75
C HIS A 449 -12.95 10.00 18.91
N ILE A 450 -11.88 10.78 18.98
CA ILE A 450 -10.90 10.73 20.07
C ILE A 450 -11.24 11.88 21.04
N PRO A 451 -11.42 11.62 22.34
CA PRO A 451 -11.71 12.67 23.32
C PRO A 451 -10.67 13.80 23.33
N ASP A 452 -11.13 15.03 23.57
CA ASP A 452 -10.30 16.24 23.56
C ASP A 452 -9.10 16.15 24.51
N ASP A 453 -9.32 15.66 25.73
CA ASP A 453 -8.32 15.52 26.78
C ASP A 453 -7.22 14.51 26.39
N VAL A 454 -7.60 13.41 25.73
CA VAL A 454 -6.65 12.41 25.21
C VAL A 454 -5.78 13.02 24.12
N LEU A 455 -6.35 13.76 23.16
CA LEU A 455 -5.58 14.43 22.11
C LEU A 455 -4.66 15.52 22.67
N LEU A 456 -5.16 16.34 23.60
CA LEU A 456 -4.37 17.40 24.24
C LEU A 456 -3.18 16.83 25.02
N ALA A 457 -3.39 15.79 25.83
CA ALA A 457 -2.29 15.11 26.52
C ALA A 457 -1.28 14.48 25.55
N ALA A 458 -1.77 13.91 24.45
CA ALA A 458 -0.92 13.26 23.45
C ALA A 458 -0.08 14.26 22.63
N VAL A 459 -0.56 15.49 22.41
CA VAL A 459 0.24 16.55 21.75
C VAL A 459 1.32 17.14 22.64
N GLU A 460 1.14 17.10 23.96
CA GLU A 460 2.18 17.53 24.93
C GLU A 460 3.33 16.53 25.05
N THR A 461 3.12 15.29 24.60
CA THR A 461 4.13 14.22 24.63
C THR A 461 4.87 14.13 23.29
N PRO A 462 6.18 14.43 23.21
CA PRO A 462 6.91 14.48 21.93
C PRO A 462 6.83 13.19 21.10
N ALA A 463 6.76 12.03 21.76
CA ALA A 463 6.68 10.73 21.08
C ALA A 463 5.33 10.47 20.39
N SER A 464 4.24 11.10 20.84
CA SER A 464 2.88 10.93 20.30
C SER A 464 2.35 12.16 19.59
N ALA A 465 2.96 13.33 19.74
CA ALA A 465 2.42 14.59 19.25
C ALA A 465 2.07 14.59 17.76
N ARG A 466 2.94 13.97 16.95
CA ARG A 466 2.67 13.80 15.53
C ARG A 466 1.50 12.86 15.24
N ALA A 467 1.41 11.74 15.96
CA ALA A 467 0.29 10.81 15.78
C ALA A 467 -1.04 11.43 16.23
N ALA A 468 -1.02 12.25 17.29
CA ALA A 468 -2.19 12.98 17.77
C ALA A 468 -2.66 14.04 16.76
N THR A 469 -1.75 14.86 16.24
CA THR A 469 -2.07 15.85 15.19
C THR A 469 -2.50 15.19 13.89
N TYR A 470 -1.88 14.08 13.49
CA TYR A 470 -2.34 13.25 12.37
C TYR A 470 -3.77 12.72 12.59
N ALA A 471 -4.05 12.17 13.77
CA ALA A 471 -5.35 11.61 14.08
C ALA A 471 -6.45 12.69 14.10
N ALA A 472 -6.16 13.84 14.72
CA ALA A 472 -7.03 15.01 14.68
C ALA A 472 -7.28 15.47 13.23
N GLY A 473 -6.24 15.51 12.40
CA GLY A 473 -6.31 15.85 10.99
C GLY A 473 -7.23 14.94 10.19
N MET A 474 -6.97 13.63 10.21
CA MET A 474 -7.76 12.63 9.48
C MET A 474 -9.24 12.57 9.92
N ALA A 475 -9.51 12.88 11.18
CA ALA A 475 -10.85 12.89 11.76
C ALA A 475 -11.62 14.21 11.60
N ASP A 476 -11.02 15.24 10.99
CA ASP A 476 -11.55 16.62 10.96
C ASP A 476 -11.88 17.18 12.35
N HIS A 477 -10.97 16.94 13.31
CA HIS A 477 -11.26 17.20 14.70
C HIS A 477 -11.32 18.71 15.00
N PRO A 478 -12.36 19.23 15.70
CA PRO A 478 -12.49 20.66 15.99
C PRO A 478 -11.29 21.28 16.72
N LEU A 479 -10.57 20.48 17.52
CA LEU A 479 -9.34 20.90 18.20
C LEU A 479 -8.24 21.37 17.25
N LEU A 480 -8.27 21.04 15.95
CA LEU A 480 -7.29 21.56 14.98
C LEU A 480 -7.21 23.09 15.01
N HIS A 481 -8.33 23.79 15.19
CA HIS A 481 -8.33 25.25 15.31
C HIS A 481 -7.64 25.76 16.58
N THR A 482 -7.72 25.00 17.68
CA THR A 482 -7.03 25.30 18.93
C THR A 482 -5.54 24.99 18.79
N LEU A 483 -5.21 23.80 18.29
CA LEU A 483 -3.83 23.35 18.06
C LEU A 483 -3.08 24.28 17.08
N ALA A 484 -3.75 24.82 16.07
CA ALA A 484 -3.19 25.80 15.12
C ALA A 484 -2.71 27.10 15.78
N ARG A 485 -3.12 27.36 17.03
CA ARG A 485 -2.70 28.50 17.88
C ARG A 485 -1.79 28.07 19.03
N SER A 486 -1.31 26.82 19.04
CA SER A 486 -0.37 26.33 20.05
C SER A 486 0.89 27.19 20.10
N GLN A 487 1.49 27.30 21.29
CA GLN A 487 2.80 27.91 21.46
C GLN A 487 3.93 27.05 20.89
N ASP A 488 3.70 25.74 20.77
CA ASP A 488 4.60 24.83 20.06
C ASP A 488 4.45 25.05 18.54
N PRO A 489 5.49 25.55 17.84
CA PRO A 489 5.42 25.85 16.41
C PRO A 489 5.21 24.60 15.54
N ASP A 490 5.69 23.43 15.96
CA ASP A 490 5.53 22.19 15.20
C ASP A 490 4.09 21.69 15.26
N VAL A 491 3.49 21.73 16.44
CA VAL A 491 2.06 21.40 16.63
C VAL A 491 1.19 22.40 15.87
N ALA A 492 1.46 23.69 16.03
CA ALA A 492 0.69 24.75 15.37
C ALA A 492 0.80 24.68 13.85
N GLY A 493 2.01 24.42 13.33
CA GLY A 493 2.25 24.23 11.92
C GLY A 493 1.56 22.99 11.35
N ALA A 494 1.65 21.84 12.04
CA ALA A 494 0.99 20.60 11.62
C ALA A 494 -0.54 20.74 11.59
N ALA A 495 -1.13 21.41 12.59
CA ALA A 495 -2.57 21.68 12.61
C ALA A 495 -3.01 22.62 11.47
N ARG A 496 -2.24 23.69 11.19
CA ARG A 496 -2.50 24.57 10.04
C ARG A 496 -2.36 23.82 8.71
N TRP A 497 -1.40 22.92 8.60
CA TRP A 497 -1.26 22.06 7.43
C TRP A 497 -2.53 21.24 7.20
N TRP A 498 -3.05 20.56 8.24
CA TRP A 498 -4.31 19.82 8.14
C TRP A 498 -5.51 20.68 7.79
N LEU A 499 -5.65 21.86 8.40
CA LEU A 499 -6.71 22.81 8.04
C LEU A 499 -6.65 23.25 6.57
N GLY A 500 -5.45 23.29 5.97
CA GLY A 500 -5.27 23.60 4.56
C GLY A 500 -5.48 22.41 3.61
N GLN A 501 -5.21 21.18 4.05
CA GLN A 501 -5.34 19.98 3.23
C GLN A 501 -6.72 19.32 3.32
N GLY A 502 -7.40 19.44 4.47
CA GLY A 502 -8.64 18.73 4.78
C GLY A 502 -8.42 17.34 5.39
N ALA A 503 -9.52 16.72 5.81
CA ALA A 503 -9.54 15.44 6.54
C ALA A 503 -9.40 14.21 5.63
N ARG A 504 -9.67 13.00 6.15
CA ARG A 504 -9.58 11.77 5.34
C ARG A 504 -10.49 11.80 4.10
N VAL A 505 -10.04 11.19 3.00
CA VAL A 505 -10.81 11.04 1.76
C VAL A 505 -11.38 9.63 1.68
N ARG A 506 -12.70 9.53 1.46
CA ARG A 506 -13.42 8.26 1.30
C ARG A 506 -14.25 8.33 0.03
N ASP A 507 -14.18 7.28 -0.77
CA ASP A 507 -15.10 7.10 -1.89
C ASP A 507 -16.43 6.59 -1.32
N VAL A 508 -17.53 7.26 -1.65
CA VAL A 508 -18.88 6.94 -1.15
C VAL A 508 -19.42 5.69 -1.84
#